data_AF-X1HRM3-F1
#
_entry.id   AF-X1HRM3-F1
#
_cell.length_a   1.000
_cell.length_b   1.000
_cell.length_c   1.000
_cell.angle_alpha   90.00
_cell.angle_beta   90.00
_cell.angle_gamma   90.00
#
_symmetry.space_group_name_H-M   'P 1'
#
loop_
_entity.id
_entity.type
_entity.pdbx_description
1 polymer ?
#
loop_
_entity_poly.entity_id
_entity_poly.type
_entity_poly.pdbx_seq_one_letter_code
_entity_poly.pdbx_strand_id
1 'polypeptide(L)'
;SPEKVADIKFLVKQIRDADRIIHAVLAGRVVVIASSNMTFVKRIIQTLELFSPTKYPQSVEWATKVVSDMKIIGTTPKLAEEYKGAVIANLDTNKILNSKPSNYGREFLDDLVTLEPKGMAYAAKLKIAMLVEFAKMIIELSKVPDIGAKAIDLVRMDVSADALELILDIVNGFDPTTTEILRETWL
;
A
#
# COMPACT_ATOMS: atom_id res chain seq x y z
N SER A 1 9.08 2.59 -16.12
CA SER A 1 9.20 2.25 -17.56
C SER A 1 8.05 1.33 -17.94
N PRO A 2 7.74 1.13 -19.23
CA PRO A 2 6.75 0.14 -19.69
C PRO A 2 6.99 -1.27 -19.12
N GLU A 3 8.25 -1.63 -18.87
CA GLU A 3 8.67 -2.89 -18.23
C GLU A 3 8.12 -3.03 -16.81
N LYS A 4 8.22 -1.99 -15.96
CA LYS A 4 7.64 -2.00 -14.60
C LYS A 4 6.12 -2.27 -14.58
N VAL A 5 5.42 -1.98 -15.69
CA VAL A 5 3.96 -2.02 -15.76
C VAL A 5 3.42 -3.33 -16.32
N ALA A 6 4.17 -3.97 -17.23
CA ALA A 6 3.90 -5.36 -17.61
C ALA A 6 3.94 -6.31 -16.40
N ASP A 7 4.60 -5.89 -15.33
CA ASP A 7 4.82 -6.68 -14.14
C ASP A 7 3.65 -6.67 -13.13
N ILE A 8 2.62 -5.83 -13.29
CA ILE A 8 1.41 -5.91 -12.45
C ILE A 8 0.68 -7.23 -12.72
N LYS A 9 0.50 -7.60 -13.99
CA LYS A 9 -0.04 -8.92 -14.39
C LYS A 9 0.80 -10.06 -13.84
N PHE A 10 2.12 -9.89 -13.83
CA PHE A 10 3.04 -10.85 -13.25
C PHE A 10 2.86 -10.98 -11.73
N LEU A 11 2.77 -9.87 -11.01
CA LEU A 11 2.53 -9.83 -9.56
C LEU A 11 1.26 -10.59 -9.18
N VAL A 12 0.12 -10.27 -9.83
CA VAL A 12 -1.17 -10.93 -9.56
C VAL A 12 -1.13 -12.43 -9.88
N LYS A 13 -0.42 -12.81 -10.94
CA LYS A 13 -0.27 -14.22 -11.33
C LYS A 13 0.62 -15.02 -10.37
N GLN A 14 1.68 -14.41 -9.84
CA GLN A 14 2.69 -15.12 -9.06
C GLN A 14 2.40 -15.09 -7.56
N ILE A 15 1.75 -14.04 -7.05
CA ILE A 15 1.50 -13.85 -5.63
C ILE A 15 0.02 -14.02 -5.37
N ARG A 16 -0.33 -15.15 -4.74
CA ARG A 16 -1.67 -15.34 -4.19
C ARG A 16 -1.93 -14.29 -3.11
N ASP A 17 -3.14 -13.72 -3.11
CA ASP A 17 -3.56 -12.67 -2.18
C ASP A 17 -2.69 -11.40 -2.26
N ALA A 18 -2.25 -11.05 -3.48
CA ALA A 18 -1.49 -9.83 -3.74
C ALA A 18 -2.18 -8.55 -3.25
N ASP A 19 -3.52 -8.55 -3.14
CA ASP A 19 -4.33 -7.46 -2.57
C ASP A 19 -3.84 -7.03 -1.18
N ARG A 20 -3.38 -7.99 -0.37
CA ARG A 20 -2.86 -7.76 0.97
C ARG A 20 -1.56 -6.94 0.97
N ILE A 21 -0.71 -7.16 -0.03
CA ILE A 21 0.56 -6.44 -0.20
C ILE A 21 0.25 -5.03 -0.72
N ILE A 22 -0.63 -4.92 -1.72
CA ILE A 22 -1.02 -3.63 -2.29
C ILE A 22 -1.64 -2.72 -1.24
N HIS A 23 -2.57 -3.24 -0.44
CA HIS A 23 -3.16 -2.50 0.68
C HIS A 23 -2.08 -1.98 1.64
N ALA A 24 -1.12 -2.84 2.04
CA ALA A 24 -0.05 -2.44 2.95
C ALA A 24 0.86 -1.34 2.38
N VAL A 25 1.19 -1.43 1.08
CA VAL A 25 1.97 -0.39 0.37
C VAL A 25 1.20 0.93 0.34
N LEU A 26 -0.09 0.89 0.00
CA LEU A 26 -0.95 2.07 -0.05
C LEU A 26 -1.06 2.72 1.33
N ALA A 27 -1.28 1.92 2.38
CA ALA A 27 -1.35 2.36 3.77
C ALA A 27 0.01 2.83 4.37
N GLY A 28 1.09 2.88 3.59
CA GLY A 28 2.39 3.36 4.05
C GLY A 28 3.08 2.45 5.10
N ARG A 29 2.63 1.20 5.22
CA ARG A 29 3.24 0.19 6.10
C ARG A 29 4.57 -0.30 5.52
N VAL A 30 5.44 -0.79 6.39
CA VAL A 30 6.67 -1.48 5.95
C VAL A 30 6.28 -2.83 5.37
N VAL A 31 6.67 -3.06 4.12
CA VAL A 31 6.44 -4.27 3.33
C VAL A 31 7.78 -4.90 3.00
N VAL A 32 7.95 -6.17 3.36
CA VAL A 32 9.14 -6.97 3.10
C VAL A 32 8.78 -8.10 2.14
N ILE A 33 9.48 -8.16 1.00
CA ILE A 33 9.37 -9.23 0.01
C ILE A 33 10.59 -10.14 0.16
N ALA A 34 10.34 -11.40 0.50
CA ALA A 34 11.38 -12.34 0.87
C ALA A 34 11.41 -13.56 -0.05
N SER A 35 12.59 -13.91 -0.56
CA SER A 35 12.80 -15.13 -1.36
C SER A 35 14.29 -15.45 -1.46
N SER A 36 14.62 -16.71 -1.72
CA SER A 36 15.96 -17.11 -2.16
C SER A 36 16.29 -16.62 -3.58
N ASN A 37 15.29 -16.26 -4.40
CA ASN A 37 15.47 -15.75 -5.75
C ASN A 37 15.53 -14.22 -5.79
N MET A 38 16.74 -13.66 -5.74
CA MET A 38 16.96 -12.21 -5.77
C MET A 38 16.33 -11.54 -6.99
N THR A 39 16.50 -12.07 -8.20
CA THR A 39 15.96 -11.46 -9.43
C THR A 39 14.44 -11.33 -9.37
N PHE A 40 13.77 -12.34 -8.84
CA PHE A 40 12.32 -12.33 -8.69
C PHE A 40 11.88 -11.27 -7.66
N VAL A 41 12.57 -11.16 -6.52
CA VAL A 41 12.31 -10.13 -5.51
C VAL A 41 12.45 -8.73 -6.11
N LYS A 42 13.55 -8.44 -6.82
CA LYS A 42 13.78 -7.12 -7.41
C LYS A 42 12.63 -6.70 -8.34
N ARG A 43 12.16 -7.63 -9.17
CA ARG A 43 11.02 -7.39 -10.08
C ARG A 43 9.73 -7.06 -9.34
N ILE A 44 9.42 -7.80 -8.27
CA ILE A 44 8.25 -7.52 -7.42
C ILE A 44 8.37 -6.15 -6.76
N ILE A 45 9.52 -5.80 -6.19
CA ILE A 45 9.76 -4.50 -5.56
C ILE A 45 9.50 -3.35 -6.56
N GLN A 46 10.09 -3.43 -7.75
CA GLN A 46 9.89 -2.43 -8.81
C GLN A 46 8.43 -2.27 -9.23
N THR A 47 7.64 -3.35 -9.15
CA THR A 47 6.20 -3.32 -9.42
C THR A 47 5.44 -2.63 -8.30
N LEU A 48 5.77 -2.97 -7.03
CA LEU A 48 5.14 -2.38 -5.84
C LEU A 48 5.37 -0.88 -5.73
N GLU A 49 6.49 -0.36 -6.24
CA GLU A 49 6.74 1.08 -6.32
C GLU A 49 5.65 1.85 -7.08
N LEU A 50 4.99 1.22 -8.06
CA LEU A 50 3.88 1.84 -8.81
C LEU A 50 2.67 2.13 -7.92
N PHE A 51 2.55 1.42 -6.80
CA PHE A 51 1.47 1.56 -5.84
C PHE A 51 1.84 2.44 -4.65
N SER A 52 3.06 2.97 -4.58
CA SER A 52 3.45 3.83 -3.48
C SER A 52 2.66 5.15 -3.53
N PRO A 53 2.06 5.59 -2.40
CA PRO A 53 1.38 6.88 -2.33
C PRO A 53 2.36 8.07 -2.30
N THR A 54 3.66 7.82 -2.23
CA THR A 54 4.70 8.85 -2.11
C THR A 54 5.34 9.17 -3.47
N LYS A 55 5.73 10.44 -3.67
CA LYS A 55 6.40 10.89 -4.91
C LYS A 55 7.76 10.22 -5.13
N TYR A 56 8.45 9.87 -4.05
CA TYR A 56 9.73 9.18 -4.06
C TYR A 56 9.58 7.86 -3.31
N PRO A 57 9.44 6.72 -4.00
CA PRO A 57 9.27 5.43 -3.34
C PRO A 57 10.49 5.15 -2.46
N GLN A 58 10.23 4.88 -1.18
CA GLN A 58 11.24 4.46 -0.22
C GLN A 58 11.44 2.95 -0.32
N SER A 59 12.14 2.52 -1.37
CA SER A 59 12.35 1.10 -1.68
C SER A 59 13.83 0.71 -1.67
N VAL A 60 14.09 -0.54 -1.29
CA VAL A 60 15.39 -1.20 -1.49
C VAL A 60 15.14 -2.55 -2.15
N GLU A 61 15.63 -2.73 -3.38
CA GLU A 61 15.33 -3.93 -4.16
C GLU A 61 15.93 -5.20 -3.58
N TRP A 62 17.06 -5.09 -2.88
CA TRP A 62 17.72 -6.21 -2.21
C TRP A 62 18.61 -5.74 -1.05
N ALA A 63 18.20 -6.05 0.17
CA ALA A 63 18.91 -5.74 1.39
C ALA A 63 19.62 -6.98 1.95
N THR A 64 20.89 -6.81 2.32
CA THR A 64 21.72 -7.82 3.00
C THR A 64 21.87 -7.58 4.49
N LYS A 65 21.29 -6.49 5.00
CA LYS A 65 21.21 -6.09 6.41
C LYS A 65 19.86 -5.40 6.65
N VAL A 66 19.43 -5.30 7.91
CA VAL A 66 18.20 -4.57 8.26
C VAL A 66 18.31 -3.10 7.86
N VAL A 67 17.23 -2.58 7.28
CA VAL A 67 17.09 -1.20 6.78
C VAL A 67 15.83 -0.60 7.39
N SER A 68 15.94 0.50 8.12
CA SER A 68 14.84 1.07 8.93
C SER A 68 14.14 2.26 8.28
N ASP A 69 14.77 2.90 7.30
CA ASP A 69 14.30 4.12 6.63
C ASP A 69 13.55 3.85 5.32
N MET A 70 13.39 2.58 4.96
CA MET A 70 12.68 2.15 3.75
C MET A 70 11.33 1.51 4.07
N LYS A 71 10.38 1.65 3.15
CA LYS A 71 9.01 1.12 3.26
C LYS A 71 8.79 -0.15 2.46
N ILE A 72 9.50 -0.35 1.35
CA ILE A 72 9.37 -1.53 0.50
C ILE A 72 10.74 -2.19 0.36
N ILE A 73 10.90 -3.39 0.91
CA ILE A 73 12.22 -3.99 1.15
C ILE A 73 12.27 -5.38 0.55
N GLY A 74 13.17 -5.62 -0.38
CA GLY A 74 13.49 -6.96 -0.87
C GLY A 74 14.60 -7.60 -0.06
N THR A 75 14.47 -8.86 0.37
CA THR A 75 15.56 -9.55 1.10
C THR A 75 15.43 -11.08 1.09
N THR A 76 16.30 -11.77 1.83
CA THR A 76 16.24 -13.21 2.08
C THR A 76 15.20 -13.57 3.15
N PRO A 77 14.63 -14.79 3.13
CA PRO A 77 13.68 -15.25 4.15
C PRO A 77 14.18 -15.09 5.60
N LYS A 78 15.45 -15.42 5.84
CA LYS A 78 16.05 -15.33 7.19
C LYS A 78 16.09 -13.89 7.70
N LEU A 79 16.50 -12.94 6.85
CA LEU A 79 16.57 -11.53 7.26
C LEU A 79 15.18 -10.91 7.42
N ALA A 80 14.18 -11.38 6.66
CA ALA A 80 12.82 -10.87 6.75
C ALA A 80 12.21 -11.01 8.16
N GLU A 81 12.60 -12.05 8.90
CA GLU A 81 12.15 -12.29 10.29
C GLU A 81 12.59 -11.19 11.27
N GLU A 82 13.62 -10.41 10.94
CA GLU A 82 14.10 -9.31 11.77
C GLU A 82 13.20 -8.05 11.70
N TYR A 83 12.32 -7.97 10.70
CA TYR A 83 11.42 -6.83 10.49
C TYR A 83 10.11 -6.95 11.29
N LYS A 84 10.20 -6.68 12.59
CA LYS A 84 9.05 -6.75 13.52
C LYS A 84 7.91 -5.81 13.10
N GLY A 85 6.69 -6.34 13.03
CA GLY A 85 5.47 -5.59 12.68
C GLY A 85 5.29 -5.26 11.20
N ALA A 86 6.30 -5.56 10.36
CA ALA A 86 6.20 -5.40 8.92
C ALA A 86 5.27 -6.45 8.32
N VAL A 87 4.67 -6.12 7.17
CA VAL A 87 3.98 -7.08 6.30
C VAL A 87 5.04 -7.86 5.54
N ILE A 88 5.13 -9.16 5.76
CA ILE A 88 6.17 -10.00 5.15
C ILE A 88 5.52 -10.95 4.15
N ALA A 89 5.87 -10.81 2.88
CA ALA A 89 5.50 -11.76 1.83
C ALA A 89 6.70 -12.64 1.48
N ASN A 90 6.66 -13.90 1.92
CA ASN A 90 7.67 -14.89 1.60
C ASN A 90 7.24 -15.67 0.35
N LEU A 91 7.91 -15.41 -0.78
CA LEU A 91 7.60 -15.98 -2.08
C LEU A 91 7.98 -17.46 -2.18
N ASP A 92 8.92 -17.94 -1.37
CA ASP A 92 9.32 -19.36 -1.36
C ASP A 92 8.24 -20.23 -0.70
N THR A 93 7.50 -19.66 0.26
CA THR A 93 6.44 -20.36 1.00
C THR A 93 5.03 -19.93 0.59
N ASN A 94 4.89 -18.93 -0.28
CA ASN A 94 3.63 -18.28 -0.65
C ASN A 94 2.79 -17.82 0.56
N LYS A 95 3.45 -17.36 1.63
CA LYS A 95 2.78 -16.86 2.84
C LYS A 95 2.97 -15.34 2.98
N ILE A 96 1.89 -14.67 3.37
CA ILE A 96 1.90 -13.23 3.70
C ILE A 96 1.53 -13.09 5.18
N LEU A 97 2.43 -12.52 5.97
CA LEU A 97 2.28 -12.31 7.41
C LEU A 97 1.91 -10.85 7.73
N ASN A 98 1.26 -10.65 8.88
CA ASN A 98 0.89 -9.33 9.44
C ASN A 98 0.07 -8.42 8.51
N SER A 99 -0.66 -9.01 7.56
CA SER A 99 -1.45 -8.31 6.56
C SER A 99 -2.95 -8.49 6.76
N LYS A 100 -3.73 -7.58 6.17
CA LYS A 100 -5.20 -7.63 6.14
C LYS A 100 -5.67 -7.92 4.71
N PRO A 101 -6.66 -8.79 4.49
CA PRO A 101 -7.36 -8.88 3.20
C PRO A 101 -7.93 -7.52 2.79
N SER A 102 -7.94 -7.22 1.50
CA SER A 102 -8.51 -5.96 1.01
C SER A 102 -9.38 -6.18 -0.21
N ASN A 103 -10.69 -5.98 -0.07
CA ASN A 103 -11.62 -6.02 -1.20
C ASN A 103 -11.27 -4.92 -2.21
N TYR A 104 -11.06 -3.68 -1.72
CA TYR A 104 -10.61 -2.58 -2.56
C TYR A 104 -9.30 -2.91 -3.29
N GLY A 105 -8.30 -3.47 -2.59
CA GLY A 105 -7.03 -3.87 -3.20
C GLY A 105 -7.20 -4.93 -4.30
N ARG A 106 -8.13 -5.86 -4.11
CA ARG A 106 -8.48 -6.88 -5.11
C ARG A 106 -9.13 -6.27 -6.32
N GLU A 107 -10.20 -5.49 -6.14
CA GLU A 107 -10.90 -4.79 -7.23
C GLU A 107 -9.96 -3.85 -7.99
N PHE A 108 -9.08 -3.15 -7.26
CA PHE A 108 -8.08 -2.29 -7.87
C PHE A 108 -7.12 -3.07 -8.78
N LEU A 109 -6.61 -4.23 -8.32
CA LEU A 109 -5.76 -5.08 -9.14
C LEU A 109 -6.51 -5.68 -10.33
N ASP A 110 -7.74 -6.15 -10.13
CA ASP A 110 -8.58 -6.76 -11.16
C ASP A 110 -8.88 -5.75 -12.28
N ASP A 111 -9.23 -4.51 -11.93
CA ASP A 111 -9.43 -3.44 -12.91
C ASP A 111 -8.16 -3.17 -13.73
N LEU A 112 -6.99 -3.16 -13.07
CA LEU A 112 -5.72 -2.87 -13.75
C LEU A 112 -5.33 -3.97 -14.73
N VAL A 113 -5.48 -5.26 -14.37
CA VAL A 113 -5.00 -6.35 -15.24
C VAL A 113 -5.77 -6.46 -16.56
N THR A 114 -6.94 -5.83 -16.69
CA THR A 114 -7.68 -5.77 -17.95
C THR A 114 -7.10 -4.77 -18.96
N LEU A 115 -6.25 -3.84 -18.52
CA LEU A 115 -5.75 -2.76 -19.35
C LEU A 115 -4.48 -3.13 -20.13
N GLU A 116 -4.13 -2.29 -21.10
CA GLU A 116 -2.81 -2.26 -21.73
C GLU A 116 -1.76 -1.60 -20.80
N PRO A 117 -0.45 -1.91 -20.91
CA PRO A 117 0.56 -1.45 -19.97
C PRO A 117 0.59 0.08 -19.77
N LYS A 118 0.46 0.88 -20.82
CA LYS A 118 0.41 2.35 -20.65
C LYS A 118 -0.84 2.80 -19.88
N GLY A 119 -1.97 2.15 -20.12
CA GLY A 119 -3.24 2.41 -19.43
C GLY A 119 -3.19 2.03 -17.95
N MET A 120 -2.58 0.89 -17.62
CA MET A 120 -2.41 0.43 -16.23
C MET A 120 -1.69 1.45 -15.35
N ALA A 121 -0.52 1.93 -15.76
CA ALA A 121 0.25 2.85 -14.94
C ALA A 121 -0.46 4.18 -14.73
N TYR A 122 -1.16 4.66 -15.75
CA TYR A 122 -1.95 5.87 -15.65
C TYR A 122 -3.14 5.67 -14.69
N ALA A 123 -3.91 4.60 -14.86
CA ALA A 123 -5.04 4.27 -14.01
C ALA A 123 -4.62 4.05 -12.54
N ALA A 124 -3.50 3.36 -12.32
CA ALA A 124 -2.95 3.15 -10.99
C ALA A 124 -2.63 4.47 -10.31
N LYS A 125 -1.88 5.35 -10.98
CA LYS A 125 -1.55 6.68 -10.46
C LYS A 125 -2.77 7.53 -10.17
N LEU A 126 -3.78 7.50 -11.04
CA LEU A 126 -5.00 8.28 -10.87
C LEU A 126 -5.81 7.81 -9.65
N LYS A 127 -5.98 6.50 -9.49
CA LYS A 127 -6.65 5.92 -8.30
C LYS A 127 -5.88 6.21 -7.02
N ILE A 128 -4.56 6.06 -7.02
CA ILE A 128 -3.71 6.37 -5.86
C ILE A 128 -3.81 7.86 -5.50
N ALA A 129 -3.73 8.75 -6.48
CA ALA A 129 -3.85 10.18 -6.25
C ALA A 129 -5.19 10.53 -5.60
N MET A 130 -6.30 9.95 -6.08
CA MET A 130 -7.62 10.13 -5.48
C MET A 130 -7.65 9.71 -4.01
N LEU A 131 -7.14 8.52 -3.66
CA LEU A 131 -7.08 8.05 -2.27
C LEU A 131 -6.25 8.99 -1.39
N VAL A 132 -5.11 9.45 -1.89
CA VAL A 132 -4.22 10.38 -1.18
C VAL A 132 -4.87 11.74 -0.98
N GLU A 133 -5.61 12.26 -1.96
CA GLU A 133 -6.32 13.54 -1.81
C GLU A 133 -7.43 13.45 -0.76
N PHE A 134 -8.20 12.35 -0.71
CA PHE A 134 -9.16 12.15 0.37
C PHE A 134 -8.48 12.00 1.74
N ALA A 135 -7.35 11.29 1.82
CA ALA A 135 -6.59 11.19 3.06
C ALA A 135 -6.10 12.56 3.55
N LYS A 136 -5.56 13.40 2.66
CA LYS A 136 -5.18 14.78 2.98
C LYS A 136 -6.37 15.61 3.45
N MET A 137 -7.52 15.47 2.79
CA MET A 137 -8.74 16.16 3.17
C MET A 137 -9.15 15.80 4.61
N ILE A 138 -9.13 14.52 4.96
CA ILE A 138 -9.43 14.08 6.33
C ILE A 138 -8.44 14.66 7.33
N ILE A 139 -7.14 14.61 7.04
CA ILE A 139 -6.09 15.17 7.90
C ILE A 139 -6.32 16.67 8.13
N GLU A 140 -6.56 17.44 7.09
CA GLU A 140 -6.73 18.89 7.22
C GLU A 140 -8.04 19.26 7.92
N LEU A 141 -9.15 18.58 7.61
CA LEU A 141 -10.43 18.85 8.27
C LEU A 141 -10.45 18.39 9.74
N SER A 142 -9.71 17.33 10.09
CA SER A 142 -9.61 16.85 11.48
C SER A 142 -9.05 17.91 12.43
N LYS A 143 -8.19 18.79 11.93
CA LYS A 143 -7.56 19.87 12.71
C LYS A 143 -8.50 21.05 12.98
N VAL A 144 -9.69 21.06 12.38
CA VAL A 144 -10.68 22.12 12.56
C VAL A 144 -11.70 21.69 13.63
N PRO A 145 -11.77 22.36 14.81
CA PRO A 145 -12.56 21.90 15.96
C PRO A 145 -14.04 21.61 15.67
N ASP A 146 -14.69 22.40 14.81
CA ASP A 146 -16.13 22.27 14.51
C ASP A 146 -16.44 21.32 13.33
N ILE A 147 -15.40 20.85 12.62
CA ILE A 147 -15.52 20.06 11.37
C ILE A 147 -14.90 18.67 11.53
N GLY A 148 -13.94 18.49 12.44
CA GLY A 148 -13.12 17.29 12.52
C GLY A 148 -13.93 15.98 12.61
N ALA A 149 -15.02 15.97 13.39
CA ALA A 149 -15.91 14.81 13.50
C ALA A 149 -16.66 14.49 12.18
N LYS A 150 -16.95 15.49 11.34
CA LYS A 150 -17.70 15.35 10.08
C LYS A 150 -16.81 15.07 8.88
N ALA A 151 -15.48 15.18 9.01
CA ALA A 151 -14.53 14.97 7.92
C ALA A 151 -14.69 13.57 7.28
N ILE A 152 -14.88 12.55 8.12
CA ILE A 152 -15.11 11.17 7.67
C ILE A 152 -16.45 11.05 6.93
N ASP A 153 -17.51 11.68 7.44
CA ASP A 153 -18.84 11.61 6.83
C ASP A 153 -18.86 12.24 5.44
N LEU A 154 -18.14 13.34 5.23
CA LEU A 154 -18.00 13.98 3.92
C LEU A 154 -17.34 13.02 2.92
N VAL A 155 -16.24 12.37 3.29
CA VAL A 155 -15.56 11.41 2.40
C VAL A 155 -16.43 10.18 2.17
N ARG A 156 -17.16 9.70 3.19
CA ARG A 156 -18.05 8.54 3.08
C ARG A 156 -19.16 8.73 2.04
N MET A 157 -19.56 9.96 1.74
CA MET A 157 -20.55 10.24 0.71
C MET A 157 -20.03 10.00 -0.72
N ASP A 158 -18.72 10.11 -0.93
CA ASP A 158 -18.08 10.09 -2.25
C ASP A 158 -17.33 8.78 -2.57
N VAL A 159 -17.14 7.90 -1.58
CA VAL A 159 -16.36 6.66 -1.73
C VAL A 159 -17.06 5.43 -1.15
N SER A 160 -16.70 4.24 -1.65
CA SER A 160 -17.20 2.98 -1.08
C SER A 160 -16.65 2.73 0.33
N ALA A 161 -17.33 1.88 1.10
CA ALA A 161 -16.87 1.53 2.46
C ALA A 161 -15.45 0.90 2.46
N ASP A 162 -15.15 0.03 1.50
CA ASP A 162 -13.82 -0.57 1.37
C ASP A 162 -12.73 0.46 1.00
N ALA A 163 -13.09 1.47 0.17
CA ALA A 163 -12.18 2.57 -0.15
C ALA A 163 -11.94 3.48 1.06
N LEU A 164 -13.00 3.80 1.81
CA LEU A 164 -12.91 4.61 3.03
C LEU A 164 -12.01 3.94 4.07
N GLU A 165 -12.13 2.64 4.26
CA GLU A 165 -11.27 1.87 5.16
C GLU A 165 -9.79 2.06 4.80
N LEU A 166 -9.44 1.88 3.52
CA LEU A 166 -8.07 2.10 3.05
C LEU A 166 -7.62 3.55 3.21
N ILE A 167 -8.50 4.53 2.95
CA ILE A 167 -8.18 5.95 3.14
C ILE A 167 -7.82 6.22 4.61
N LEU A 168 -8.55 5.66 5.57
CA LEU A 168 -8.25 5.82 6.98
C LEU A 168 -6.92 5.15 7.37
N ASP A 169 -6.62 3.98 6.79
CA ASP A 169 -5.32 3.33 6.97
C ASP A 169 -4.16 4.16 6.37
N ILE A 170 -4.40 4.83 5.23
CA ILE A 170 -3.47 5.81 4.64
C ILE A 170 -3.28 6.98 5.61
N VAL A 171 -4.36 7.56 6.14
CA VAL A 171 -4.28 8.66 7.12
C VAL A 171 -3.41 8.26 8.31
N ASN A 172 -3.66 7.11 8.92
CA ASN A 172 -2.85 6.62 10.04
C ASN A 172 -1.39 6.35 9.65
N GLY A 173 -1.12 5.92 8.42
CA GLY A 173 0.24 5.73 7.91
C GLY A 173 1.02 7.02 7.69
N PHE A 174 0.33 8.12 7.34
CA PHE A 174 0.92 9.44 7.09
C PHE A 174 0.98 10.32 8.34
N ASP A 175 -0.10 10.35 9.14
CA ASP A 175 -0.23 11.11 10.37
C ASP A 175 -1.07 10.34 11.41
N PRO A 176 -0.43 9.53 12.25
CA PRO A 176 -1.11 8.76 13.30
C PRO A 176 -1.92 9.63 14.28
N THR A 177 -1.49 10.88 14.52
CA THR A 177 -2.15 11.78 15.49
C THR A 177 -3.54 12.20 15.03
N THR A 178 -3.76 12.27 13.71
CA THR A 178 -5.08 12.50 13.12
C THR A 178 -6.08 11.41 13.55
N THR A 179 -5.64 10.15 13.68
CA THR A 179 -6.51 9.05 14.09
C THR A 179 -6.91 9.16 15.56
N GLU A 180 -6.06 9.75 16.41
CA GLU A 180 -6.37 10.03 17.81
C GLU A 180 -7.41 11.15 17.93
N ILE A 181 -7.22 12.25 17.20
CA ILE A 181 -8.19 13.37 17.13
C ILE A 181 -9.57 12.87 16.67
N LEU A 182 -9.60 12.06 15.61
CA LEU A 182 -10.85 11.49 15.10
C LEU A 182 -11.54 10.57 16.13
N ARG A 183 -10.79 9.87 16.99
CA ARG A 183 -11.37 9.03 18.06
C ARG A 183 -11.87 9.84 19.25
N GLU A 184 -11.14 10.86 19.67
CA GLU A 184 -11.52 11.73 20.80
C GLU A 184 -12.77 12.55 20.49
N THR A 185 -12.98 12.92 19.23
CA THR A 185 -14.17 13.68 18.81
C THR A 185 -15.41 12.79 18.59
N TRP A 186 -15.30 11.46 18.72
CA TRP A 186 -16.39 10.48 18.59
C TRP A 186 -16.98 10.02 19.94
N LEU A 187 -16.28 10.26 21.06
CA LEU A 187 -16.71 9.94 22.44
C LEU A 187 -17.31 11.16 23.13
#